data_AF-A0A1F7BJ19-F1
#
_entry.id   AF-A0A1F7BJ19-F1
#
_cell.length_a   1.000
_cell.length_b   1.000
_cell.length_c   1.000
_cell.angle_alpha   90.00
_cell.angle_beta   90.00
_cell.angle_gamma   90.00
#
_symmetry.space_group_name_H-M   'P 1'
#
loop_
_entity.id
_entity.type
_entity.pdbx_description
1 polymer ?
#
loop_
_entity_poly.entity_id
_entity_poly.type
_entity_poly.pdbx_seq_one_letter_code
_entity_poly.pdbx_strand_id
1 'polypeptide(L)'
;MSLSELHQTGHSQNAAPGEGLAQFGNTVASLKNLRGAEAAIRKMCVRWCGMRMEDMDTSSDEELILLLRKQADQAGRRLGKMQDHVQKLVRDLKKASTPSEWE
;
A
#
# COMPACT_ATOMS: atom_id res chain seq x y z
N MET A 1 -3.73 -22.22 -10.18
CA MET A 1 -2.74 -21.21 -9.76
C MET A 1 -2.29 -21.55 -8.34
N SER A 2 -1.00 -21.80 -8.15
CA SER A 2 -0.39 -22.18 -6.87
C SER A 2 0.08 -20.93 -6.10
N LEU A 3 0.07 -20.96 -4.75
CA LEU A 3 0.68 -19.94 -3.89
C LEU A 3 2.14 -19.65 -4.26
N SER A 4 2.83 -20.63 -4.85
CA SER A 4 4.20 -20.50 -5.35
C SER A 4 4.32 -19.57 -6.56
N GLU A 5 3.28 -19.48 -7.40
CA GLU A 5 3.24 -18.57 -8.56
C GLU A 5 3.01 -17.12 -8.14
N LEU A 6 2.38 -16.91 -6.98
CA LEU A 6 2.11 -15.59 -6.42
C LEU A 6 3.33 -14.94 -5.75
N HIS A 7 4.30 -15.74 -5.30
CA HIS A 7 5.56 -15.23 -4.74
C HIS A 7 6.62 -14.87 -5.78
N GLN A 8 6.57 -15.45 -6.99
CA GLN A 8 7.59 -15.18 -8.02
C GLN A 8 7.43 -13.83 -8.72
N THR A 9 6.28 -13.17 -8.60
CA THR A 9 6.07 -11.81 -9.15
C THR A 9 6.59 -10.70 -8.23
N GLY A 10 7.14 -11.04 -7.06
CA GLY A 10 7.53 -10.09 -6.01
C GLY A 10 8.95 -9.52 -6.08
N HIS A 11 9.79 -9.92 -7.03
CA HIS A 11 11.17 -9.42 -7.14
C HIS A 11 11.35 -8.49 -8.36
N SER A 12 10.51 -7.45 -8.47
CA SER A 12 10.86 -6.32 -9.32
C SER A 12 11.74 -5.36 -8.52
N GLN A 13 13.07 -5.46 -8.70
CA GLN A 13 14.06 -4.59 -8.03
C GLN A 13 13.99 -3.12 -8.47
N ASN A 14 12.98 -2.70 -9.23
CA ASN A 14 12.74 -1.31 -9.64
C ASN A 14 11.25 -1.01 -9.73
N ALA A 15 10.47 -1.33 -8.70
CA ALA A 15 9.08 -0.88 -8.66
C ALA A 15 9.04 0.66 -8.56
N ALA A 16 8.44 1.32 -9.55
CA ALA A 16 8.26 2.77 -9.52
C ALA A 16 7.43 3.18 -8.28
N PRO A 17 7.59 4.41 -7.76
CA PRO A 17 6.78 4.89 -6.65
C PRO A 17 5.29 4.78 -6.98
N GLY A 18 4.58 3.84 -6.33
CA GLY A 18 3.17 3.54 -6.61
C GLY A 18 2.90 2.14 -7.19
N GLU A 19 3.86 1.48 -7.84
CA GLU A 19 3.66 0.12 -8.39
C GLU A 19 3.43 -0.92 -7.29
N GLY A 20 4.17 -0.84 -6.18
CA GLY A 20 3.95 -1.72 -5.03
C GLY A 20 2.56 -1.56 -4.39
N LEU A 21 1.96 -0.38 -4.49
CA LEU A 21 0.62 -0.10 -3.95
C LEU A 21 -0.49 -0.54 -4.90
N ALA A 22 -0.29 -0.37 -6.21
CA ALA A 22 -1.17 -0.92 -7.22
C ALA A 22 -1.17 -2.46 -7.18
N GLN A 23 0.01 -3.08 -7.06
CA GLN A 23 0.13 -4.52 -6.83
C GLN A 23 -0.57 -4.95 -5.55
N PHE A 24 -0.37 -4.26 -4.43
CA PHE A 24 -1.08 -4.56 -3.18
C PHE A 24 -2.60 -4.51 -3.35
N GLY A 25 -3.13 -3.48 -4.02
CA GLY A 25 -4.57 -3.37 -4.29
C GLY A 25 -5.13 -4.53 -5.12
N ASN A 26 -4.38 -5.01 -6.11
CA ASN A 26 -4.73 -6.18 -6.91
C ASN A 26 -4.64 -7.49 -6.12
N THR A 27 -3.61 -7.64 -5.28
CA THR A 27 -3.44 -8.81 -4.39
C THR A 27 -4.54 -8.87 -3.33
N VAL A 28 -4.97 -7.74 -2.78
CA VAL A 28 -6.13 -7.72 -1.85
C VAL A 28 -7.42 -8.09 -2.58
N ALA A 29 -7.62 -7.61 -3.81
CA ALA A 29 -8.80 -7.94 -4.60
C ALA A 29 -8.88 -9.44 -4.96
N SER A 30 -7.76 -10.15 -5.04
CA SER A 30 -7.75 -11.59 -5.34
C SER A 30 -8.19 -12.46 -4.15
N LEU A 31 -8.20 -11.92 -2.92
CA LEU A 31 -8.60 -12.65 -1.70
C LEU A 31 -10.02 -13.22 -1.80
N LYS A 32 -10.95 -12.54 -2.49
CA LYS A 32 -12.34 -13.01 -2.66
C LYS A 32 -12.46 -14.34 -3.41
N ASN A 33 -11.43 -14.70 -4.18
CA ASN A 33 -11.42 -15.91 -5.00
C ASN A 33 -10.76 -17.10 -4.26
N LEU A 34 -10.26 -16.87 -3.05
CA LEU A 34 -9.55 -17.89 -2.28
C LEU A 34 -10.49 -18.50 -1.24
N ARG A 35 -10.64 -19.82 -1.30
CA ARG A 35 -11.44 -20.57 -0.32
C ARG A 35 -10.82 -20.46 1.07
N GLY A 36 -11.60 -20.09 2.08
CA GLY A 36 -11.15 -19.97 3.48
C GLY A 36 -10.42 -18.66 3.82
N ALA A 37 -10.50 -17.65 2.95
CA ALA A 37 -9.85 -16.36 3.18
C ALA A 37 -10.56 -15.48 4.22
N GLU A 38 -11.76 -15.82 4.67
CA GLU A 38 -12.61 -14.94 5.48
C GLU A 38 -11.91 -14.52 6.79
N ALA A 39 -11.31 -15.49 7.49
CA ALA A 39 -10.58 -15.23 8.73
C ALA A 39 -9.34 -14.34 8.51
N ALA A 40 -8.69 -14.46 7.36
CA ALA A 40 -7.52 -13.64 7.02
C ALA A 40 -7.95 -12.20 6.69
N ILE A 41 -9.01 -12.02 5.91
CA ILE A 41 -9.60 -10.71 5.58
C ILE A 41 -9.97 -9.97 6.87
N ARG A 42 -10.68 -10.62 7.79
CA ARG A 42 -11.08 -10.04 9.08
C ARG A 42 -9.88 -9.61 9.94
N LYS A 43 -8.87 -10.48 10.08
CA LYS A 43 -7.62 -10.13 10.79
C LYS A 43 -6.91 -8.93 10.18
N MET A 44 -6.91 -8.83 8.84
CA MET A 44 -6.33 -7.68 8.15
C MET A 44 -7.12 -6.40 8.44
N CYS A 45 -8.45 -6.44 8.44
CA CYS A 45 -9.30 -5.28 8.76
C CYS A 45 -9.07 -4.76 10.19
N VAL A 46 -8.89 -5.65 11.18
CA VAL A 46 -8.51 -5.24 12.55
C VAL A 46 -7.17 -4.50 12.53
N ARG A 47 -6.15 -5.11 11.93
CA ARG A 47 -4.78 -4.61 11.99
C ARG A 47 -4.57 -3.30 11.21
N TRP A 48 -5.18 -3.19 10.02
CA TRP A 48 -4.84 -2.14 9.06
C TRP A 48 -5.93 -1.06 8.95
N CYS A 49 -7.19 -1.43 9.20
CA CYS A 49 -8.33 -0.51 9.15
C CYS A 49 -8.81 -0.08 10.54
N GLY A 50 -8.30 -0.71 11.61
CA GLY A 50 -8.70 -0.39 12.99
C GLY A 50 -10.14 -0.78 13.32
N MET A 51 -10.73 -1.70 12.54
CA MET A 51 -12.08 -2.20 12.81
C MET A 51 -12.11 -3.04 14.09
N ARG A 52 -13.19 -2.93 14.86
CA ARG A 52 -13.46 -3.88 15.94
C ARG A 52 -14.06 -5.16 15.35
N MET A 53 -13.87 -6.27 16.05
CA MET A 53 -14.44 -7.57 15.63
C MET A 53 -15.97 -7.50 15.51
N GLU A 54 -16.62 -6.81 16.45
CA GLU A 54 -18.07 -6.62 16.50
C GLU A 54 -18.64 -5.93 15.26
N ASP A 55 -17.89 -4.97 14.67
CA ASP A 55 -18.30 -4.24 13.47
C ASP A 55 -18.16 -5.08 12.19
N MET A 56 -17.42 -6.18 12.24
CA MET A 56 -17.18 -7.03 11.08
C MET A 56 -18.24 -8.11 10.92
N ASP A 57 -18.95 -8.50 11.98
CA ASP A 57 -19.94 -9.58 11.92
C ASP A 57 -21.14 -9.25 11.03
N THR A 58 -21.42 -7.95 10.82
CA THR A 58 -22.45 -7.47 9.90
C THR A 58 -21.92 -7.11 8.51
N SER A 59 -20.60 -7.10 8.32
CA SER A 59 -19.96 -6.74 7.05
C SER A 59 -19.73 -7.97 6.19
N SER A 60 -20.06 -7.86 4.90
CA SER A 60 -19.71 -8.87 3.90
C SER A 60 -18.22 -8.85 3.60
N ASP A 61 -17.67 -9.97 3.13
CA ASP A 61 -16.24 -10.04 2.77
C ASP A 61 -15.89 -9.09 1.63
N GLU A 62 -16.83 -8.80 0.73
CA GLU A 62 -16.63 -7.80 -0.34
C GLU A 62 -16.46 -6.39 0.21
N GLU A 63 -17.28 -5.99 1.20
CA GLU A 63 -17.16 -4.70 1.87
C GLU A 63 -15.84 -4.58 2.64
N LEU A 64 -15.43 -5.64 3.34
CA LEU A 64 -14.16 -5.69 4.05
C LEU A 64 -12.97 -5.58 3.08
N ILE A 65 -13.03 -6.26 1.93
CA ILE A 65 -12.01 -6.14 0.86
C ILE A 65 -11.97 -4.72 0.30
N LEU A 66 -13.12 -4.08 0.06
CA LEU A 66 -13.17 -2.70 -0.40
C LEU A 66 -12.54 -1.74 0.61
N LEU A 67 -12.79 -1.95 1.90
CA LEU A 67 -12.19 -1.15 2.97
C LEU A 67 -10.67 -1.30 2.98
N LEU A 68 -10.16 -2.52 2.89
CA LEU A 68 -8.71 -2.79 2.80
C LEU A 68 -8.08 -2.10 1.59
N ARG A 69 -8.73 -2.14 0.42
CA ARG A 69 -8.27 -1.44 -0.79
C ARG A 69 -8.22 0.07 -0.59
N LYS A 70 -9.27 0.66 -0.01
CA LYS A 70 -9.33 2.09 0.29
C LYS A 70 -8.22 2.51 1.24
N GLN A 71 -7.94 1.71 2.27
CA GLN A 71 -6.88 1.99 3.23
C GLN A 71 -5.49 1.94 2.58
N ALA A 72 -5.24 0.96 1.71
CA ALA A 72 -4.01 0.86 0.95
C ALA A 72 -3.76 2.06 0.04
N ASP A 73 -4.78 2.47 -0.69
CA ASP A 73 -4.75 3.63 -1.58
C ASP A 73 -4.51 4.95 -0.82
N GLN A 74 -5.12 5.11 0.36
CA GLN A 74 -4.83 6.23 1.25
C GLN A 74 -3.39 6.23 1.76
N ALA A 75 -2.87 5.08 2.21
CA ALA A 75 -1.48 4.94 2.63
C ALA A 75 -0.53 5.27 1.48
N GLY A 76 -0.85 4.82 0.26
CA GLY A 76 -0.07 5.09 -0.93
C GLY A 76 0.01 6.56 -1.30
N ARG A 77 -1.11 7.28 -1.27
CA ARG A 77 -1.12 8.74 -1.46
C ARG A 77 -0.30 9.48 -0.40
N ARG A 78 -0.34 9.04 0.86
CA ARG A 78 0.47 9.66 1.93
C ARG A 78 1.96 9.46 1.69
N LEU A 79 2.36 8.25 1.28
CA LEU A 79 3.74 7.93 0.94
C LEU A 79 4.23 8.78 -0.24
N GLY A 80 3.42 8.90 -1.31
CA GLY A 80 3.74 9.74 -2.47
C GLY A 80 3.97 11.20 -2.09
N LYS A 81 3.06 11.82 -1.32
CA LYS A 81 3.21 13.19 -0.82
C LYS A 81 4.49 13.38 0.01
N MET A 82 4.82 12.40 0.87
CA MET A 82 6.02 12.45 1.69
C MET A 82 7.29 12.37 0.82
N GLN A 83 7.29 11.48 -0.18
CA GLN A 83 8.39 11.39 -1.14
C GLN A 83 8.61 12.70 -1.91
N ASP A 84 7.54 13.30 -2.44
CA ASP A 84 7.61 14.59 -3.14
C ASP A 84 8.22 15.69 -2.26
N HIS A 85 7.80 15.72 -0.99
CA HIS A 85 8.31 16.69 -0.03
C HIS A 85 9.81 16.47 0.26
N VAL A 86 10.23 15.22 0.49
CA VAL A 86 11.65 14.89 0.71
C VAL A 86 12.48 15.22 -0.53
N GLN A 87 12.00 14.91 -1.73
CA GLN A 87 12.70 15.26 -2.97
C GLN A 87 12.83 16.78 -3.15
N LYS A 88 11.80 17.55 -2.80
CA LYS A 88 11.87 19.01 -2.78
C LYS A 88 12.92 19.49 -1.79
N LEU A 89 12.89 19.00 -0.55
CA LEU A 89 13.87 19.35 0.48
C LEU A 89 15.31 19.05 0.02
N VAL A 90 15.56 17.88 -0.56
CA VAL A 90 16.88 17.52 -1.10
C VAL A 90 17.31 18.48 -2.21
N ARG A 91 16.42 18.88 -3.13
CA ARG A 91 16.74 19.86 -4.18
C ARG A 91 17.07 21.23 -3.60
N ASP A 92 16.29 21.69 -2.62
CA ASP A 92 16.48 22.99 -1.99
C ASP A 92 17.80 23.05 -1.21
N LEU A 93 18.12 21.98 -0.47
CA LEU A 93 19.41 21.84 0.22
C LEU A 93 20.58 21.80 -0.75
N LYS A 94 20.48 21.05 -1.86
CA LYS A 94 21.53 21.02 -2.90
C LYS A 94 21.81 22.40 -3.48
N LYS A 95 20.75 23.18 -3.79
CA LYS A 95 20.88 24.55 -4.28
C LYS A 95 21.59 25.43 -3.26
N ALA A 96 21.17 25.38 -2.00
CA ALA A 96 21.77 26.16 -0.91
C ALA A 96 23.24 25.80 -0.62
N SER A 97 23.64 24.56 -0.90
CA SER A 97 25.03 24.08 -0.71
C SER A 97 25.95 24.33 -1.91
N THR A 98 25.45 24.82 -3.04
CA THR A 98 26.29 25.25 -4.16
C THR A 98 26.91 26.60 -3.78
N PRO A 99 28.24 26.70 -3.60
CA PRO A 99 28.87 28.00 -3.34
C PRO A 99 28.60 28.90 -4.53
N SER A 100 28.10 30.11 -4.28
CA SER A 100 28.06 31.15 -5.29
C SER A 100 29.51 31.43 -5.73
N GLU A 101 29.86 31.18 -6.99
CA GLU A 101 31.20 31.43 -7.56
C GLU A 101 31.52 32.93 -7.73
N TRP A 102 31.22 33.74 -6.72
CA TRP A 102 31.55 35.15 -6.65
C TRP A 102 31.87 35.54 -5.21
N GLU A 103 33.04 35.10 -4.70
CA GLU A 103 33.81 35.79 -3.66
C GLU A 103 35.29 35.78 -4.03
#